data_AF-A0A536XMF8-F1
#
_entry.id   AF-A0A536XMF8-F1
#
_cell.length_a   1.000
_cell.length_b   1.000
_cell.length_c   1.000
_cell.angle_alpha   90.00
_cell.angle_beta   90.00
_cell.angle_gamma   90.00
#
_symmetry.space_group_name_H-M   'P 1'
#
loop_
_entity.id
_entity.type
_entity.pdbx_description
1 polymer ?
#
loop_
_entity_poly.entity_id
_entity_poly.type
_entity_poly.pdbx_seq_one_letter_code
_entity_poly.pdbx_strand_id
1 'polypeptide(L)'
;MGTTDTSATTTAASDKPACDPVALAESFASAADKSAKLLGDYVTRHAASGATLPSDEFGLSKAFLELAAKLLSNPYLLAQTQLNLLWDYSALWQSSMLRLLGHSPAPVVEPAKSDKRFKHEDWQEHFLFDYMKQSYLIAARWLHNAVASVEGLDEHTQKKVDFFTRQYIDALAPSNFALTNPEVFRETIATGGQNLVKGFNNLLDDIERGNGHLRISMTDTKAFELGVNIATTPGKIVYQNELIQLIQYEPTTQKVHKLPLLIMPPWINKYYIL
;
A
#
# COMPACT_ATOMS: atom_id res chain seq x y z
N MET A 1 42.18 45.93 -27.76
CA MET A 1 40.84 46.56 -27.79
C MET A 1 39.94 45.55 -28.46
N GLY A 2 39.06 44.80 -27.80
CA GLY A 2 38.17 45.07 -26.66
C GLY A 2 36.86 44.36 -27.05
N THR A 3 36.66 43.12 -26.60
CA THR A 3 35.66 42.71 -25.60
C THR A 3 34.21 43.03 -25.97
N THR A 4 33.41 41.99 -26.20
CA THR A 4 32.13 41.79 -25.49
C THR A 4 31.82 40.31 -25.39
N ASP A 5 31.78 39.89 -24.14
CA ASP A 5 31.24 38.67 -23.54
C ASP A 5 29.88 38.27 -24.11
N THR A 6 29.66 36.97 -24.31
CA THR A 6 28.35 36.37 -24.01
C THR A 6 28.59 35.00 -23.42
N SER A 7 28.35 34.97 -22.12
CA SER A 7 28.43 33.88 -21.18
C SER A 7 27.74 32.58 -21.62
N ALA A 8 28.41 31.48 -21.26
CA ALA A 8 27.89 30.13 -21.22
C ALA A 8 26.52 30.05 -20.53
N THR A 9 25.64 29.21 -21.07
CA THR A 9 24.64 28.50 -20.27
C THR A 9 24.64 27.07 -20.77
N THR A 10 25.43 26.25 -20.08
CA THR A 10 25.41 24.79 -20.18
C THR A 10 24.06 24.31 -19.65
N THR A 11 23.10 24.06 -20.54
CA THR A 11 21.90 23.31 -20.19
C THR A 11 22.31 21.85 -20.09
N ALA A 12 22.55 21.39 -18.85
CA ALA A 12 22.69 19.97 -18.54
C ALA A 12 21.40 19.25 -18.98
N ALA A 13 21.45 18.61 -20.14
CA ALA A 13 20.38 17.74 -20.61
C ALA A 13 20.28 16.57 -19.63
N SER A 14 19.09 16.42 -19.03
CA SER A 14 18.76 15.30 -18.16
C SER A 14 18.91 13.98 -18.92
N ASP A 15 19.91 13.20 -18.55
CA ASP A 15 20.15 11.86 -19.06
C ASP A 15 19.05 10.93 -18.53
N LYS A 16 17.92 10.87 -19.23
CA LYS A 16 16.89 9.85 -19.00
C LYS A 16 17.40 8.55 -19.62
N PRO A 17 17.50 7.44 -18.87
CA PRO A 17 17.99 6.19 -19.43
C PRO A 17 17.07 5.79 -20.59
N ALA A 18 17.64 5.70 -21.78
CA ALA A 18 16.95 5.16 -22.95
C ALA A 18 16.53 3.72 -22.62
N CYS A 19 15.25 3.42 -22.81
CA CYS A 19 14.71 2.09 -22.60
C CYS A 19 15.44 1.10 -23.51
N ASP A 20 16.31 0.26 -22.96
CA ASP A 20 17.00 -0.79 -23.70
C ASP A 20 16.05 -1.98 -23.89
N PRO A 21 15.57 -2.24 -25.13
CA PRO A 21 14.62 -3.31 -25.39
C PRO A 21 15.20 -4.71 -25.11
N VAL A 22 16.54 -4.87 -25.14
CA VAL A 22 17.21 -6.15 -24.87
C VAL A 22 17.19 -6.44 -23.37
N ALA A 23 17.60 -5.48 -22.54
CA ALA A 23 17.56 -5.61 -21.09
C ALA A 23 16.13 -5.84 -20.56
N LEU A 24 15.13 -5.20 -21.20
CA LEU A 24 13.72 -5.42 -20.91
C LEU A 24 13.30 -6.87 -21.23
N ALA A 25 13.66 -7.38 -22.41
CA ALA A 25 13.33 -8.73 -22.84
C ALA A 25 13.99 -9.80 -21.93
N GLU A 26 15.25 -9.61 -21.54
CA GLU A 26 15.94 -10.48 -20.59
C GLU A 26 15.24 -10.49 -19.22
N SER A 27 14.80 -9.32 -18.76
CA SER A 27 14.08 -9.19 -17.48
C SER A 27 12.73 -9.91 -17.50
N PHE A 28 12.00 -9.83 -18.62
CA PHE A 28 10.74 -10.57 -18.81
C PHE A 28 10.96 -12.08 -18.94
N ALA A 29 12.01 -12.51 -19.64
CA ALA A 29 12.36 -13.93 -19.77
C ALA A 29 12.68 -14.55 -18.41
N SER A 30 13.51 -13.89 -17.60
CA SER A 30 13.85 -14.35 -16.25
C SER A 30 12.63 -14.42 -15.33
N ALA A 31 11.73 -13.44 -15.41
CA ALA A 31 10.47 -13.42 -14.68
C ALA A 31 9.55 -14.58 -15.08
N ALA A 32 9.48 -14.92 -16.37
CA ALA A 32 8.67 -16.03 -16.88
C ALA A 32 9.19 -17.39 -16.35
N ASP A 33 10.51 -17.60 -16.39
CA ASP A 33 11.14 -18.84 -15.90
C ASP A 33 10.90 -19.04 -14.38
N LYS A 34 11.10 -17.99 -13.59
CA LYS A 34 10.80 -18.03 -12.14
C LYS A 34 9.34 -18.33 -11.86
N SER A 35 8.41 -17.74 -12.64
CA SER A 35 6.97 -17.94 -12.49
C SER A 35 6.56 -19.39 -12.78
N ALA A 36 7.09 -19.98 -13.87
CA ALA A 36 6.80 -21.35 -14.24
C ALA A 36 7.23 -22.34 -13.14
N LYS A 37 8.40 -22.11 -12.54
CA LYS A 37 8.92 -22.92 -11.44
C LYS A 37 8.04 -22.81 -10.19
N LEU A 38 7.69 -21.59 -9.79
CA LEU A 38 6.87 -21.36 -8.59
C LEU A 38 5.44 -21.89 -8.72
N LEU A 39 4.85 -21.79 -9.92
CA LEU A 39 3.53 -22.38 -10.19
C LEU A 39 3.57 -23.91 -10.13
N GLY A 40 4.61 -24.54 -10.69
CA GLY A 40 4.81 -26.00 -10.59
C GLY A 40 4.93 -26.45 -9.13
N ASP A 41 5.72 -25.73 -8.34
CA ASP A 41 5.91 -25.96 -6.90
C ASP A 41 4.61 -25.79 -6.09
N TYR A 42 3.83 -24.74 -6.38
CA TYR A 42 2.56 -24.45 -5.73
C TYR A 42 1.51 -25.53 -6.03
N VAL A 43 1.35 -25.92 -7.31
CA VAL A 43 0.40 -26.97 -7.73
C VAL A 43 0.74 -28.30 -7.05
N THR A 44 2.02 -28.66 -7.00
CA THR A 44 2.46 -29.91 -6.37
C THR A 44 2.17 -29.92 -4.85
N ARG A 45 2.31 -28.77 -4.16
CA ARG A 45 1.99 -28.65 -2.73
C ARG A 45 0.48 -28.58 -2.46
N HIS A 46 -0.29 -27.86 -3.28
CA HIS A 46 -1.73 -27.72 -3.09
C HIS A 46 -2.54 -28.97 -3.48
N ALA A 47 -2.04 -29.77 -4.43
CA ALA A 47 -2.60 -31.09 -4.70
C ALA A 47 -2.50 -32.02 -3.48
N ALA A 48 -1.54 -31.79 -2.57
CA ALA A 48 -1.38 -32.54 -1.33
C ALA A 48 -2.21 -31.99 -0.15
N SER A 49 -2.70 -30.73 -0.20
CA SER A 49 -3.28 -30.05 0.96
C SER A 49 -4.80 -29.87 0.95
N GLY A 50 -5.52 -30.29 -0.11
CA GLY A 50 -6.99 -30.37 -0.10
C GLY A 50 -7.70 -29.09 0.34
N ALA A 51 -7.34 -27.94 -0.22
CA ALA A 51 -7.82 -26.63 0.24
C ALA A 51 -9.34 -26.43 0.00
N THR A 52 -10.08 -26.26 1.10
CA THR A 52 -11.49 -25.83 1.12
C THR A 52 -11.61 -24.31 0.92
N LEU A 53 -12.66 -23.88 0.21
CA LEU A 53 -13.04 -22.46 0.05
C LEU A 53 -13.27 -21.80 1.44
N PRO A 54 -12.99 -20.50 1.61
CA PRO A 54 -13.27 -19.80 2.87
C PRO A 54 -14.79 -19.77 3.11
N SER A 55 -15.26 -20.42 4.16
CA SER A 55 -16.63 -20.29 4.66
C SER A 55 -16.86 -18.91 5.27
N ASP A 56 -18.10 -18.40 5.23
CA ASP A 56 -18.52 -17.12 5.84
C ASP A 56 -18.41 -17.14 7.37
N GLU A 57 -17.18 -17.10 7.86
CA GLU A 57 -16.81 -17.26 9.27
C GLU A 57 -17.22 -16.04 10.12
N PHE A 58 -17.47 -14.89 9.48
CA PHE A 58 -17.80 -13.63 10.16
C PHE A 58 -19.29 -13.23 10.08
N GLY A 59 -20.13 -14.03 9.41
CA GLY A 59 -21.56 -13.73 9.23
C GLY A 59 -21.83 -12.51 8.36
N LEU A 60 -20.90 -12.20 7.45
CA LEU A 60 -20.96 -11.04 6.56
C LEU A 60 -22.16 -11.14 5.63
N SER A 61 -22.45 -12.32 5.09
CA SER A 61 -23.55 -12.52 4.15
C SER A 61 -24.89 -12.12 4.77
N LYS A 62 -25.12 -12.51 6.04
CA LYS A 62 -26.33 -12.18 6.78
C LYS A 62 -26.44 -10.68 7.04
N ALA A 63 -25.36 -10.03 7.48
CA ALA A 63 -25.34 -8.59 7.75
C ALA A 63 -25.63 -7.75 6.48
N PHE A 64 -25.04 -8.12 5.34
CA PHE A 64 -25.33 -7.46 4.06
C PHE A 64 -26.74 -7.75 3.54
N LEU A 65 -27.26 -8.95 3.76
CA LEU A 65 -28.63 -9.31 3.35
C LEU A 65 -29.69 -8.57 4.19
N GLU A 66 -29.46 -8.40 5.50
CA GLU A 66 -30.30 -7.58 6.38
C GLU A 66 -30.25 -6.09 6.00
N LEU A 67 -29.07 -5.56 5.67
CA LEU A 67 -28.91 -4.22 5.13
C LEU A 67 -29.71 -4.04 3.83
N ALA A 68 -29.55 -4.96 2.88
CA ALA A 68 -30.23 -4.91 1.58
C ALA A 68 -31.75 -4.99 1.75
N ALA A 69 -32.25 -5.89 2.60
CA ALA A 69 -33.67 -6.02 2.91
C ALA A 69 -34.24 -4.71 3.48
N LYS A 70 -33.51 -4.04 4.37
CA LYS A 70 -33.94 -2.76 4.95
C LYS A 70 -33.90 -1.60 3.96
N LEU A 71 -32.87 -1.50 3.13
CA LEU A 71 -32.81 -0.50 2.05
C LEU A 71 -33.98 -0.66 1.08
N LEU A 72 -34.30 -1.89 0.67
CA LEU A 72 -35.43 -2.17 -0.21
C LEU A 72 -36.78 -1.92 0.47
N SER A 73 -36.87 -2.09 1.78
CA SER A 73 -38.09 -1.81 2.55
C SER A 73 -38.39 -0.31 2.71
N ASN A 74 -37.40 0.56 2.47
CA ASN A 74 -37.55 2.02 2.53
C ASN A 74 -37.37 2.66 1.14
N PRO A 75 -38.41 2.65 0.29
CA PRO A 75 -38.33 3.15 -1.08
C PRO A 75 -38.04 4.65 -1.16
N TYR A 76 -38.40 5.43 -0.14
CA TYR A 76 -38.10 6.87 -0.07
C TYR A 76 -36.60 7.11 0.11
N LEU A 77 -35.96 6.39 1.05
CA LEU A 77 -34.53 6.48 1.27
C LEU A 77 -33.72 6.04 0.04
N LEU A 78 -34.18 4.98 -0.64
CA LEU A 78 -33.57 4.51 -1.88
C LEU A 78 -33.69 5.55 -3.00
N ALA A 79 -34.86 6.16 -3.18
CA ALA A 79 -35.05 7.23 -4.15
C ALA A 79 -34.18 8.46 -3.84
N GLN A 80 -34.10 8.87 -2.57
CA GLN A 80 -33.29 10.01 -2.14
C GLN A 80 -31.79 9.79 -2.39
N THR A 81 -31.27 8.61 -2.02
CA THR A 81 -29.86 8.26 -2.25
C THR A 81 -29.53 8.15 -3.74
N GLN A 82 -30.45 7.66 -4.57
CA GLN A 82 -30.27 7.60 -6.03
C GLN A 82 -30.27 9.00 -6.68
N LEU A 83 -31.15 9.90 -6.24
CA LEU A 83 -31.19 11.27 -6.75
C LEU A 83 -29.93 12.05 -6.40
N ASN A 84 -29.43 11.90 -5.17
CA ASN A 84 -28.17 12.53 -4.76
C ASN A 84 -26.99 12.04 -5.62
N LEU A 85 -26.93 10.75 -5.91
CA LEU A 85 -25.90 10.18 -6.80
C LEU A 85 -25.97 10.79 -8.20
N LEU A 86 -27.17 10.90 -8.77
CA LEU A 86 -27.39 11.50 -10.09
C LEU A 86 -26.95 12.96 -10.11
N TRP A 87 -27.27 13.73 -9.06
CA TRP A 87 -26.81 15.11 -8.92
C TRP A 87 -25.29 15.21 -8.86
N ASP A 88 -24.64 14.41 -8.01
CA ASP A 88 -23.18 14.41 -7.88
C ASP A 88 -22.47 14.04 -9.19
N TYR A 89 -22.97 13.03 -9.92
CA TYR A 89 -22.42 12.65 -11.23
C TYR A 89 -22.69 13.71 -12.32
N SER A 90 -23.85 14.39 -12.27
CA SER A 90 -24.13 15.49 -13.19
C SER A 90 -23.20 16.69 -12.96
N ALA A 91 -22.91 17.00 -11.69
CA ALA A 91 -21.94 18.03 -11.30
C ALA A 91 -20.53 17.64 -11.74
N LEU A 92 -20.15 16.36 -11.59
CA LEU A 92 -18.87 15.85 -12.08
C LEU A 92 -18.74 15.98 -13.59
N TRP A 93 -19.78 15.64 -14.34
CA TRP A 93 -19.77 15.79 -15.80
C TRP A 93 -19.62 17.25 -16.21
N GLN A 94 -20.34 18.16 -15.55
CA GLN A 94 -20.23 19.60 -15.79
C GLN A 94 -18.83 20.15 -15.45
N SER A 95 -18.28 19.80 -14.29
CA SER A 95 -16.94 20.24 -13.88
C SER A 95 -15.86 19.68 -14.80
N SER A 96 -16.02 18.44 -15.25
CA SER A 96 -15.13 17.78 -16.20
C SER A 96 -15.16 18.49 -17.56
N MET A 97 -16.35 18.86 -18.05
CA MET A 97 -16.50 19.61 -19.29
C MET A 97 -15.84 21.00 -19.20
N LEU A 98 -16.08 21.72 -18.09
CA LEU A 98 -15.43 23.00 -17.84
C LEU A 98 -13.89 22.88 -17.81
N ARG A 99 -13.36 21.81 -17.22
CA ARG A 99 -11.91 21.50 -17.26
C ARG A 99 -11.38 21.28 -18.66
N LEU A 100 -12.10 20.51 -19.49
CA LEU A 100 -11.69 20.29 -20.87
C LEU A 100 -11.69 21.58 -21.70
N LEU A 101 -12.57 22.52 -21.37
CA LEU A 101 -12.62 23.87 -21.95
C LEU A 101 -11.55 24.83 -21.39
N GLY A 102 -10.66 24.35 -20.51
CA GLY A 102 -9.54 25.13 -19.96
C GLY A 102 -9.88 25.91 -18.69
N HIS A 103 -11.04 25.71 -18.09
CA HIS A 103 -11.38 26.30 -16.79
C HIS A 103 -10.90 25.41 -15.62
N SER A 104 -10.68 26.00 -14.45
CA SER A 104 -10.33 25.26 -13.22
C SER A 104 -11.46 25.33 -12.19
N PRO A 105 -12.60 24.64 -12.42
CA PRO A 105 -13.68 24.57 -11.44
C PRO A 105 -13.22 23.87 -10.16
N ALA A 106 -13.85 24.24 -9.04
CA ALA A 106 -13.63 23.57 -7.76
C ALA A 106 -14.02 22.08 -7.86
N PRO A 107 -13.31 21.18 -7.14
CA PRO A 107 -13.64 19.77 -7.11
C PRO A 107 -15.05 19.56 -6.54
N VAL A 108 -15.82 18.64 -7.14
CA VAL A 108 -17.17 18.28 -6.68
C VAL A 108 -17.10 17.61 -5.31
N VAL A 109 -16.08 16.78 -5.10
CA VAL A 109 -15.78 16.13 -3.83
C VAL A 109 -14.31 16.28 -3.50
N GLU A 110 -14.02 16.76 -2.28
CA GLU A 110 -12.68 16.72 -1.72
C GLU A 110 -12.45 15.40 -0.95
N PRO A 111 -11.26 14.78 -1.09
CA PRO A 111 -10.88 13.67 -0.24
C PRO A 111 -10.78 14.14 1.22
N ALA A 112 -10.99 13.21 2.16
CA ALA A 112 -10.77 13.51 3.57
C ALA A 112 -9.32 13.99 3.78
N LYS A 113 -9.10 15.00 4.65
CA LYS A 113 -7.75 15.55 4.91
C LYS A 113 -6.71 14.50 5.36
N SER A 114 -7.18 13.38 5.90
CA SER A 114 -6.36 12.25 6.32
C SER A 114 -6.01 11.26 5.20
N ASP A 115 -6.68 11.32 4.05
CA ASP A 115 -6.46 10.39 2.94
C ASP A 115 -5.21 10.79 2.16
N LYS A 116 -4.14 9.99 2.33
CA LYS A 116 -2.86 10.24 1.69
C LYS A 116 -2.79 9.71 0.25
N ARG A 117 -3.77 8.93 -0.22
CA ARG A 117 -3.75 8.24 -1.52
C ARG A 117 -3.77 9.20 -2.72
N PHE A 118 -4.38 10.37 -2.54
CA PHE A 118 -4.60 11.35 -3.61
C PHE A 118 -3.71 12.59 -3.47
N LYS A 119 -2.52 12.44 -2.86
CA LYS A 119 -1.59 13.56 -2.61
C LYS A 119 -0.79 13.99 -3.83
N HIS A 120 -0.54 13.10 -4.77
CA HIS A 120 0.27 13.41 -5.95
C HIS A 120 -0.44 14.43 -6.86
N GLU A 121 0.32 15.37 -7.42
CA GLU A 121 -0.20 16.50 -8.22
C GLU A 121 -0.97 16.03 -9.46
N ASP A 122 -0.49 14.96 -10.11
CA ASP A 122 -1.14 14.30 -11.25
C ASP A 122 -2.61 13.93 -11.00
N TRP A 123 -3.03 13.69 -9.75
CA TRP A 123 -4.43 13.45 -9.41
C TRP A 123 -5.33 14.69 -9.60
N GLN A 124 -4.76 15.88 -9.70
CA GLN A 124 -5.45 17.15 -9.90
C GLN A 124 -5.14 17.78 -11.25
N GLU A 125 -3.93 17.59 -11.78
CA GLU A 125 -3.48 18.22 -13.02
C GLU A 125 -4.03 17.51 -14.27
N HIS A 126 -4.13 16.18 -14.23
CA HIS A 126 -4.58 15.40 -15.37
C HIS A 126 -6.07 15.09 -15.29
N PHE A 127 -6.78 15.47 -16.35
CA PHE A 127 -8.23 15.27 -16.49
C PHE A 127 -8.69 13.84 -16.18
N LEU A 128 -8.01 12.83 -16.74
CA LEU A 128 -8.41 11.43 -16.57
C LEU A 128 -8.27 10.97 -15.12
N PHE A 129 -7.16 11.30 -14.46
CA PHE A 129 -6.91 10.91 -13.06
C PHE A 129 -7.81 11.68 -12.10
N ASP A 130 -8.08 12.97 -12.36
CA ASP A 130 -9.04 13.76 -11.58
C ASP A 130 -10.46 13.20 -11.70
N TYR A 131 -10.91 12.85 -12.92
CA TYR A 131 -12.21 12.23 -13.13
C TYR A 131 -12.35 10.90 -12.39
N MET A 132 -11.36 10.01 -12.50
CA MET A 132 -11.36 8.72 -11.79
C MET A 132 -11.39 8.90 -10.27
N LYS A 133 -10.58 9.82 -9.73
CA LYS A 133 -10.60 10.18 -8.31
C LYS A 133 -11.97 10.70 -7.88
N GLN A 134 -12.55 11.66 -8.59
CA GLN A 134 -13.84 12.26 -8.24
C GLN A 134 -14.98 11.24 -8.32
N SER A 135 -15.03 10.42 -9.38
CA SER A 135 -16.01 9.34 -9.52
C SER A 135 -15.91 8.33 -8.38
N TYR A 136 -14.69 7.94 -7.99
CA TYR A 136 -14.46 7.08 -6.83
C TYR A 136 -14.95 7.73 -5.53
N LEU A 137 -14.61 9.00 -5.27
CA LEU A 137 -15.01 9.67 -4.03
C LEU A 137 -16.52 9.87 -3.93
N ILE A 138 -17.20 10.14 -5.04
CA ILE A 138 -18.67 10.20 -5.12
C ILE A 138 -19.26 8.84 -4.79
N ALA A 139 -18.79 7.77 -5.43
CA ALA A 139 -19.27 6.41 -5.18
C ALA A 139 -19.00 5.95 -3.73
N ALA A 140 -17.83 6.25 -3.18
CA ALA A 140 -17.45 5.96 -1.81
C ALA A 140 -18.36 6.66 -0.80
N ARG A 141 -18.59 7.97 -0.99
CA ARG A 141 -19.50 8.75 -0.14
C ARG A 141 -20.93 8.24 -0.23
N TRP A 142 -21.40 7.94 -1.44
CA TRP A 142 -22.74 7.41 -1.66
C TRP A 142 -22.94 6.07 -0.94
N LEU A 143 -21.99 5.14 -1.10
CA LEU A 143 -22.09 3.82 -0.47
C LEU A 143 -22.01 3.91 1.05
N HIS A 144 -21.14 4.79 1.57
CA HIS A 144 -21.04 5.05 3.01
C HIS A 144 -22.35 5.63 3.58
N ASN A 145 -22.92 6.63 2.92
CA ASN A 145 -24.18 7.24 3.31
C ASN A 145 -25.36 6.26 3.22
N ALA A 146 -25.41 5.44 2.17
CA ALA A 146 -26.44 4.43 1.99
C ALA A 146 -26.45 3.45 3.17
N VAL A 147 -25.27 2.99 3.60
CA VAL A 147 -25.12 2.12 4.78
C VAL A 147 -25.47 2.85 6.08
N ALA A 148 -24.99 4.09 6.27
CA ALA A 148 -25.23 4.86 7.48
C ALA A 148 -26.71 5.25 7.69
N SER A 149 -27.46 5.41 6.59
CA SER A 149 -28.87 5.81 6.62
C SER A 149 -29.86 4.69 6.96
N VAL A 150 -29.40 3.44 7.10
CA VAL A 150 -30.26 2.31 7.46
C VAL A 150 -30.52 2.28 8.96
N GLU A 151 -31.78 2.54 9.34
CA GLU A 151 -32.20 2.54 10.74
C GLU A 151 -32.61 1.15 11.27
N GLY A 152 -32.46 0.97 12.58
CA GLY A 152 -32.93 -0.20 13.34
C GLY A 152 -32.08 -1.46 13.24
N LEU A 153 -30.87 -1.38 12.67
CA LEU A 153 -29.88 -2.46 12.81
C LEU A 153 -29.40 -2.49 14.26
N ASP A 154 -29.06 -3.68 14.78
CA ASP A 154 -28.38 -3.75 16.07
C ASP A 154 -26.99 -3.07 15.97
N GLU A 155 -26.53 -2.50 17.08
CA GLU A 155 -25.29 -1.71 17.12
C GLU A 155 -24.06 -2.51 16.66
N HIS A 156 -24.05 -3.83 16.91
CA HIS A 156 -22.93 -4.69 16.53
C HIS A 156 -22.90 -4.95 15.02
N THR A 157 -24.05 -5.23 14.41
CA THR A 157 -24.21 -5.38 12.97
C THR A 157 -23.94 -4.07 12.24
N GLN A 158 -24.42 -2.94 12.76
CA GLN A 158 -24.13 -1.63 12.16
C GLN A 158 -22.62 -1.33 12.12
N LYS A 159 -21.90 -1.58 13.22
CA LYS A 159 -20.43 -1.42 13.25
C LYS A 159 -19.71 -2.36 12.28
N LYS A 160 -20.15 -3.62 12.17
CA LYS A 160 -19.59 -4.57 11.21
C LYS A 160 -19.79 -4.10 9.77
N VAL A 161 -21.01 -3.73 9.41
CA VAL A 161 -21.33 -3.28 8.05
C VAL A 161 -20.56 -2.00 7.71
N ASP A 162 -20.47 -1.02 8.62
CA ASP A 162 -19.66 0.19 8.39
C ASP A 162 -18.18 -0.16 8.16
N PHE A 163 -17.60 -0.99 9.02
CA PHE A 163 -16.20 -1.41 8.91
C PHE A 163 -15.89 -2.12 7.58
N PHE A 164 -16.68 -3.12 7.22
CA PHE A 164 -16.45 -3.89 5.99
C PHE A 164 -16.80 -3.10 4.74
N THR A 165 -17.75 -2.18 4.81
CA THR A 165 -18.05 -1.25 3.70
C THR A 165 -16.85 -0.33 3.46
N ARG A 166 -16.24 0.22 4.51
CA ARG A 166 -14.99 1.00 4.38
C ARG A 166 -13.87 0.15 3.76
N GLN A 167 -13.68 -1.07 4.23
CA GLN A 167 -12.66 -1.97 3.68
C GLN A 167 -12.90 -2.29 2.19
N TYR A 168 -14.16 -2.48 1.80
CA TYR A 168 -14.55 -2.70 0.40
C TYR A 168 -14.30 -1.46 -0.48
N ILE A 169 -14.71 -0.28 0.00
CA ILE A 169 -14.44 1.00 -0.66
C ILE A 169 -12.93 1.22 -0.82
N ASP A 170 -12.15 0.94 0.22
CA ASP A 170 -10.71 1.13 0.21
C ASP A 170 -10.00 0.14 -0.73
N ALA A 171 -10.51 -1.09 -0.85
CA ALA A 171 -9.99 -2.08 -1.79
C ALA A 171 -10.19 -1.67 -3.25
N LEU A 172 -11.31 -1.01 -3.56
CA LEU A 172 -11.64 -0.51 -4.90
C LEU A 172 -10.99 0.83 -5.25
N ALA A 173 -10.17 1.40 -4.37
CA ALA A 173 -9.52 2.68 -4.65
C ALA A 173 -8.67 2.62 -5.93
N PRO A 174 -8.78 3.62 -6.84
CA PRO A 174 -8.02 3.63 -8.09
C PRO A 174 -6.50 3.72 -7.86
N SER A 175 -6.06 4.15 -6.68
CA SER A 175 -4.65 4.11 -6.28
C SER A 175 -4.08 2.69 -6.17
N ASN A 176 -4.92 1.67 -6.00
CA ASN A 176 -4.49 0.28 -5.80
C ASN A 176 -4.13 -0.42 -7.11
N PHE A 177 -4.53 0.13 -8.27
CA PHE A 177 -4.30 -0.49 -9.57
C PHE A 177 -3.27 0.29 -10.37
N ALA A 178 -2.29 -0.42 -10.93
CA ALA A 178 -1.17 0.18 -11.67
C ALA A 178 -1.61 1.07 -12.84
N LEU A 179 -2.70 0.71 -13.53
CA LEU A 179 -3.21 1.42 -14.70
C LEU A 179 -3.95 2.72 -14.36
N THR A 180 -4.49 2.81 -13.14
CA THR A 180 -5.29 3.98 -12.70
C THR A 180 -4.55 4.84 -11.68
N ASN A 181 -3.34 4.43 -11.28
CA ASN A 181 -2.46 5.18 -10.40
C ASN A 181 -1.48 6.03 -11.24
N PRO A 182 -1.51 7.37 -11.14
CA PRO A 182 -0.66 8.24 -11.94
C PRO A 182 0.83 8.06 -11.66
N GLU A 183 1.20 7.81 -10.40
CA GLU A 183 2.60 7.63 -10.00
C GLU A 183 3.19 6.39 -10.67
N VAL A 184 2.43 5.28 -10.64
CA VAL A 184 2.84 4.03 -11.28
C VAL A 184 2.87 4.20 -12.79
N PHE A 185 1.86 4.86 -13.38
CA PHE A 185 1.81 5.11 -14.81
C PHE A 185 3.02 5.93 -15.29
N ARG A 186 3.34 7.03 -14.59
CA ARG A 186 4.48 7.90 -14.90
C ARG A 186 5.80 7.15 -14.79
N GLU A 187 5.99 6.39 -13.72
CA GLU A 187 7.20 5.58 -13.53
C GLU A 187 7.31 4.46 -14.57
N THR A 188 6.19 3.87 -14.98
CA THR A 188 6.15 2.84 -16.02
C THR A 188 6.59 3.43 -17.37
N ILE A 189 6.12 4.62 -17.73
CA ILE A 189 6.59 5.31 -18.93
C ILE A 189 8.07 5.68 -18.81
N ALA A 190 8.48 6.25 -17.68
CA ALA A 190 9.86 6.71 -17.46
C ALA A 190 10.88 5.57 -17.50
N THR A 191 10.51 4.40 -17.00
CA THR A 191 11.37 3.21 -16.95
C THR A 191 11.12 2.21 -18.08
N GLY A 192 10.22 2.52 -19.01
CA GLY A 192 9.82 1.58 -20.07
C GLY A 192 9.21 0.28 -19.55
N GLY A 193 8.60 0.29 -18.36
CA GLY A 193 7.99 -0.87 -17.71
C GLY A 193 8.92 -1.68 -16.79
N GLN A 194 10.19 -1.27 -16.65
CA GLN A 194 11.15 -1.95 -15.76
C GLN A 194 10.69 -1.98 -14.30
N ASN A 195 9.96 -0.96 -13.83
CA ASN A 195 9.38 -0.90 -12.49
C ASN A 195 8.43 -2.08 -12.20
N LEU A 196 7.57 -2.44 -13.16
CA LEU A 196 6.62 -3.55 -13.03
C LEU A 196 7.35 -4.89 -13.01
N VAL A 197 8.38 -5.06 -13.85
CA VAL A 197 9.19 -6.28 -13.88
C VAL A 197 9.94 -6.47 -12.56
N LYS A 198 10.53 -5.39 -12.02
CA LYS A 198 11.18 -5.41 -10.70
C LYS A 198 10.18 -5.76 -9.59
N GLY A 199 9.00 -5.13 -9.59
CA GLY A 199 7.95 -5.42 -8.61
C GLY A 199 7.46 -6.87 -8.67
N PHE A 200 7.32 -7.42 -9.87
CA PHE A 200 6.94 -8.82 -10.07
C PHE A 200 8.04 -9.79 -9.60
N ASN A 201 9.32 -9.51 -9.88
CA ASN A 201 10.42 -10.29 -9.34
C ASN A 201 10.45 -10.28 -7.80
N ASN A 202 10.18 -9.13 -7.17
CA ASN A 202 10.07 -9.06 -5.71
C ASN A 202 8.92 -9.92 -5.17
N LEU A 203 7.76 -9.91 -5.84
CA LEU A 203 6.62 -10.76 -5.48
C LEU A 203 6.97 -12.25 -5.56
N LEU A 204 7.65 -12.66 -6.62
CA LEU A 204 8.10 -14.06 -6.79
C LEU A 204 9.08 -14.46 -5.70
N ASP A 205 10.06 -13.60 -5.39
CA ASP A 205 11.04 -13.85 -4.34
C ASP A 205 10.37 -13.95 -2.95
N ASP A 206 9.32 -13.17 -2.69
CA ASP A 206 8.53 -13.23 -1.45
C ASP A 206 7.68 -14.53 -1.34
N ILE A 207 7.17 -15.05 -2.46
CA ILE A 207 6.45 -16.33 -2.51
C ILE A 207 7.42 -17.51 -2.33
N GLU A 208 8.59 -17.45 -2.99
CA GLU A 208 9.64 -18.46 -2.84
C GLU A 208 10.09 -18.55 -1.38
N ARG A 209 10.34 -17.40 -0.75
CA ARG A 209 10.74 -17.29 0.64
C ARG A 209 9.69 -17.84 1.62
N GLY A 210 8.42 -17.70 1.31
CA GLY A 210 7.33 -18.24 2.11
C GLY A 210 6.93 -19.67 1.75
N ASN A 211 7.74 -20.38 0.94
CA ASN A 211 7.47 -21.75 0.49
C ASN A 211 6.08 -21.90 -0.15
N GLY A 212 5.66 -20.93 -0.97
CA GLY A 212 4.34 -20.93 -1.63
C GLY A 212 3.28 -20.08 -0.93
N HIS A 213 3.57 -19.55 0.27
CA HIS A 213 2.80 -18.48 0.89
C HIS A 213 3.47 -17.12 0.67
N LEU A 214 2.70 -16.06 0.56
CA LEU A 214 3.24 -14.71 0.41
C LEU A 214 3.91 -14.28 1.73
N ARG A 215 5.24 -14.19 1.74
CA ARG A 215 6.00 -13.71 2.92
C ARG A 215 6.77 -12.43 2.59
N ILE A 216 6.07 -11.31 2.75
CA ILE A 216 6.55 -9.96 2.41
C ILE A 216 7.86 -9.64 3.14
N SER A 217 8.90 -9.30 2.39
CA SER A 217 10.17 -8.84 2.93
C SER A 217 10.05 -7.42 3.50
N MET A 218 10.06 -7.27 4.82
CA MET A 218 10.01 -5.94 5.47
C MET A 218 11.38 -5.26 5.56
N THR A 219 12.46 -6.04 5.59
CA THR A 219 13.85 -5.57 5.70
C THR A 219 14.79 -6.54 5.00
N ASP A 220 15.95 -6.05 4.56
CA ASP A 220 17.01 -6.93 4.06
C ASP A 220 17.65 -7.67 5.23
N THR A 221 17.30 -8.95 5.39
CA THR A 221 17.85 -9.80 6.45
C THR A 221 19.34 -10.09 6.26
N LYS A 222 19.90 -9.87 5.07
CA LYS A 222 21.34 -10.05 4.79
C LYS A 222 22.16 -8.82 5.15
N ALA A 223 21.52 -7.67 5.34
CA ALA A 223 22.19 -6.44 5.73
C ALA A 223 22.58 -6.41 7.22
N PHE A 224 22.11 -7.36 8.03
CA PHE A 224 22.26 -7.34 9.48
C PHE A 224 23.05 -8.55 9.98
N GLU A 225 24.19 -8.28 10.62
CA GLU A 225 25.09 -9.25 11.19
C GLU A 225 25.28 -8.97 12.69
N LEU A 226 24.86 -9.93 13.52
CA LEU A 226 24.98 -9.83 14.97
C LEU A 226 26.46 -9.79 15.38
N GLY A 227 26.82 -8.79 16.19
CA GLY A 227 28.19 -8.52 16.62
C GLY A 227 29.02 -7.69 15.63
N VAL A 228 28.53 -7.43 14.42
CA VAL A 228 29.23 -6.61 13.40
C VAL A 228 28.55 -5.25 13.22
N ASN A 229 27.23 -5.26 13.03
CA ASN A 229 26.45 -4.02 12.88
C ASN A 229 25.16 -3.98 13.73
N ILE A 230 24.85 -5.06 14.45
CA ILE A 230 23.84 -5.12 15.52
C ILE A 230 24.50 -5.63 16.80
N ALA A 231 24.13 -5.09 17.96
CA ALA A 231 24.65 -5.50 19.27
C ALA A 231 26.18 -5.43 19.36
N THR A 232 26.77 -4.34 18.87
CA THR A 232 28.22 -4.14 18.71
C THR A 232 28.89 -3.48 19.92
N THR A 233 28.13 -3.14 20.96
CA THR A 233 28.67 -2.50 22.17
C THR A 233 29.71 -3.43 22.81
N PRO A 234 30.98 -2.98 22.96
CA PRO A 234 32.04 -3.82 23.50
C PRO A 234 31.68 -4.32 24.90
N GLY A 235 31.78 -5.63 25.11
CA GLY A 235 31.41 -6.27 26.36
C GLY A 235 31.84 -7.73 26.38
N LYS A 236 31.74 -8.35 27.55
CA LYS A 236 32.17 -9.73 27.78
C LYS A 236 31.11 -10.47 28.58
N ILE A 237 30.94 -11.76 28.28
CA ILE A 237 30.11 -12.65 29.08
C ILE A 237 30.89 -13.00 30.35
N VAL A 238 30.37 -12.60 31.51
CA VAL A 238 31.02 -12.81 32.81
C VAL A 238 30.38 -13.93 33.62
N TYR A 239 29.18 -14.36 33.24
CA TYR A 239 28.49 -15.50 33.83
C TYR A 239 27.54 -16.13 32.80
N GLN A 240 27.42 -17.45 32.82
CA GLN A 240 26.51 -18.19 31.95
C GLN A 240 25.95 -19.42 32.68
N ASN A 241 24.66 -19.69 32.49
CA ASN A 241 23.99 -20.93 32.88
C ASN A 241 22.99 -21.37 31.80
N GLU A 242 22.12 -22.33 32.12
CA GLU A 242 21.12 -22.88 31.17
C GLU A 242 20.05 -21.86 30.75
N LEU A 243 19.84 -20.78 31.53
CA LEU A 243 18.78 -19.80 31.31
C LEU A 243 19.31 -18.47 30.78
N ILE A 244 20.48 -18.02 31.24
CA ILE A 244 20.99 -16.67 31.00
C ILE A 244 22.48 -16.63 30.64
N GLN A 245 22.83 -15.56 29.92
CA GLN A 245 24.19 -15.05 29.82
C GLN A 245 24.21 -13.63 30.39
N LEU A 246 25.11 -13.37 31.33
CA LEU A 246 25.32 -12.04 31.90
C LEU A 246 26.45 -11.34 31.14
N ILE A 247 26.12 -10.24 30.49
CA ILE A 247 27.06 -9.41 29.73
C ILE A 247 27.47 -8.21 30.58
N GLN A 248 28.78 -8.04 30.77
CA GLN A 248 29.36 -6.82 31.32
C GLN A 248 29.96 -5.99 30.18
N TYR A 249 29.39 -4.81 29.94
CA TYR A 249 29.90 -3.88 28.93
C TYR A 249 31.18 -3.18 29.39
N GLU A 250 32.06 -2.88 28.43
CA GLU A 250 33.29 -2.16 28.69
C GLU A 250 32.99 -0.68 29.02
N PRO A 251 33.62 -0.11 30.05
CA PRO A 251 33.40 1.28 30.42
C PRO A 251 33.95 2.21 29.33
N THR A 252 33.13 3.15 28.86
CA THR A 252 33.54 4.18 27.89
C THR A 252 34.08 5.46 28.55
N THR A 253 34.14 5.51 29.89
CA THR A 253 34.59 6.65 30.68
C THR A 253 35.64 6.24 31.73
N GLN A 254 36.47 7.19 32.17
CA GLN A 254 37.50 6.93 33.20
C GLN A 254 36.92 6.65 34.60
N LYS A 255 35.74 7.21 34.90
CA LYS A 255 35.02 7.04 36.16
C LYS A 255 33.60 6.61 35.87
N VAL A 256 33.10 5.67 36.67
CA VAL A 256 31.72 5.17 36.63
C VAL A 256 31.07 5.35 38.01
N HIS A 257 29.74 5.30 38.07
CA HIS A 257 29.03 5.31 39.34
C HIS A 257 29.32 4.04 40.15
N LYS A 258 29.30 4.17 41.49
CA LYS A 258 29.56 3.05 42.41
C LYS A 258 28.49 1.95 42.34
N LEU A 259 27.24 2.32 42.05
CA LEU A 259 26.12 1.38 41.91
C LEU A 259 26.02 0.94 40.44
N PRO A 260 26.06 -0.37 40.15
CA PRO A 260 25.89 -0.87 38.79
C PRO A 260 24.41 -0.81 38.36
N LEU A 261 24.18 -0.67 37.05
CA LEU A 261 22.87 -0.81 36.44
C LEU A 261 22.72 -2.23 35.88
N LEU A 262 21.67 -2.94 36.30
CA LEU A 262 21.30 -4.24 35.75
C LEU A 262 20.10 -4.06 34.81
N ILE A 263 20.24 -4.49 33.56
CA ILE A 263 19.17 -4.45 32.55
C ILE A 263 18.64 -5.87 32.37
N MET A 264 17.33 -6.05 32.57
CA MET A 264 16.62 -7.32 32.37
C MET A 264 15.69 -7.21 31.14
N PRO A 265 16.12 -7.68 29.96
CA PRO A 265 15.32 -7.60 28.74
C PRO A 265 14.07 -8.51 28.80
N PRO A 266 13.04 -8.23 27.98
CA PRO A 266 11.92 -9.14 27.80
C PRO A 266 12.39 -10.47 27.17
N TRP A 267 11.70 -11.55 27.50
CA TRP A 267 12.03 -12.93 27.09
C TRP A 267 11.31 -13.40 25.81
N ILE A 268 10.37 -12.59 25.30
CA ILE A 268 9.62 -12.89 24.06
C ILE A 268 10.49 -12.61 22.83
N ASN A 269 11.31 -11.56 22.89
CA ASN A 269 12.19 -11.11 21.81
C ASN A 269 13.65 -11.07 22.31
N LYS A 270 14.62 -10.92 21.40
CA LYS A 270 16.04 -10.88 21.79
C LYS A 270 16.40 -9.54 22.43
N TYR A 271 17.40 -9.54 23.32
CA TYR A 271 17.77 -8.37 24.14
C TYR A 271 18.21 -7.13 23.35
N TYR A 272 18.78 -7.32 22.16
CA TYR A 272 19.35 -6.24 21.33
C TYR A 272 18.29 -5.44 20.55
N ILE A 273 17.01 -5.66 20.84
CA ILE A 273 15.87 -4.92 20.29
C ILE A 273 15.43 -3.78 21.26
N LEU A 274 16.09 -3.68 22.43
CA LEU A 274 15.91 -2.57 23.39
C LEU A 274 16.47 -1.25 22.86
#